data_AF-A0A6P0Q0S7-F1
#
_entry.id   AF-A0A6P0Q0S7-F1
#
_cell.length_a   1.000
_cell.length_b   1.000
_cell.length_c   1.000
_cell.angle_alpha   90.00
_cell.angle_beta   90.00
_cell.angle_gamma   90.00
#
_symmetry.space_group_name_H-M   'P 1'
#
loop_
_entity.id
_entity.type
_entity.pdbx_description
1 polymer ?
#
loop_
_entity_poly.entity_id
_entity_poly.type
_entity_poly.pdbx_seq_one_letter_code
_entity_poly.pdbx_strand_id
1 'polypeptide(L)'
;MTINARPEKTYGLIVGIENYQATNWNVNGPVHDAIKFADWLLSQRVPKDNIRLCLSPLTENSELVNNFEITSKPATEQNIVDIITNDLSQKTGELLFMFWAGHGLITSERNRRLLCADASKTNWQNLDFNSLLLLLGSESFKITHHICIVDACANYLLESRGRPTNLGGKHFNSGQPRKDSQQFVLLATREGETAKVNSSEQTGYFSQAVRKALAQHDWLPDMEVVAKHVKQQFANLNKQQLPTYFYRRSWDGDQDTYYPNPFEIAHNIPSTKACKFVDRHQPLEELDQLFQQNNIVAITDSTGQGGVGKTELAIQYSCYNLEDYPGGCCWLYFKRTDIVTQLSEFAFVNEYDFSIPENLTIASQLAYCWKKWPPGKVLLVFDNVTNIEQIKDYLPPMGSRFRVLITTRSSQLPYASLPLGELPETEALELLAQLLGKELVQKELEFATKLCKFVGCVPLGLYNAAALYSKPGSR
;
A
#
# COMPACT_ATOMS: atom_id res chain seq x y z
N MET A 1 -13.27 -14.11 14.67
CA MET A 1 -14.27 -13.03 14.85
C MET A 1 -15.60 -13.32 14.12
N THR A 2 -16.72 -13.35 14.85
CA THR A 2 -18.05 -13.68 14.30
C THR A 2 -18.86 -12.41 14.02
N ILE A 3 -19.11 -12.11 12.74
CA ILE A 3 -20.17 -11.16 12.35
C ILE A 3 -21.48 -11.93 12.40
N ASN A 4 -22.48 -11.47 13.16
CA ASN A 4 -23.80 -12.09 13.19
C ASN A 4 -24.74 -11.31 12.26
N ALA A 5 -25.15 -11.94 11.15
CA ALA A 5 -26.12 -11.39 10.22
C ALA A 5 -27.02 -12.50 9.70
N ARG A 6 -28.27 -12.18 9.35
CA ARG A 6 -29.20 -13.13 8.75
C ARG A 6 -29.15 -13.09 7.22
N PRO A 7 -29.33 -14.22 6.52
CA PRO A 7 -29.34 -14.23 5.06
C PRO A 7 -30.36 -13.25 4.46
N GLU A 8 -31.57 -13.20 5.00
CA GLU A 8 -32.64 -12.32 4.52
C GLU A 8 -32.35 -10.82 4.71
N LYS A 9 -31.39 -10.47 5.57
CA LYS A 9 -30.93 -9.09 5.81
C LYS A 9 -29.52 -8.82 5.27
N THR A 10 -28.98 -9.74 4.48
CA THR A 10 -27.69 -9.58 3.83
C THR A 10 -27.89 -9.01 2.42
N TYR A 11 -27.02 -8.09 2.03
CA TYR A 11 -26.90 -7.56 0.68
C TYR A 11 -25.58 -8.01 0.06
N GLY A 12 -25.59 -8.31 -1.23
CA GLY A 12 -24.40 -8.72 -1.98
C GLY A 12 -23.99 -7.65 -2.99
N LEU A 13 -22.71 -7.32 -3.07
CA LEU A 13 -22.11 -6.65 -4.22
C LEU A 13 -21.03 -7.56 -4.82
N ILE A 14 -21.33 -8.17 -5.95
CA ILE A 14 -20.50 -9.19 -6.57
C ILE A 14 -20.03 -8.68 -7.93
N VAL A 15 -18.71 -8.54 -8.08
CA VAL A 15 -18.09 -7.96 -9.28
C VAL A 15 -17.11 -8.96 -9.89
N GLY A 16 -17.26 -9.24 -11.18
CA GLY A 16 -16.35 -10.10 -11.95
C GLY A 16 -16.04 -9.50 -13.31
N ILE A 17 -14.77 -9.21 -13.58
CA ILE A 17 -14.35 -8.49 -14.78
C ILE A 17 -13.32 -9.30 -15.55
N GLU A 18 -13.70 -9.74 -16.74
CA GLU A 18 -12.83 -10.49 -17.64
C GLU A 18 -12.49 -9.70 -18.91
N ASN A 19 -13.46 -8.95 -19.43
CA ASN A 19 -13.31 -8.11 -20.61
C ASN A 19 -13.14 -6.65 -20.20
N TYR A 20 -12.04 -6.04 -20.64
CA TYR A 20 -11.70 -4.64 -20.44
C TYR A 20 -11.71 -3.89 -21.77
N GLN A 21 -12.01 -2.59 -21.75
CA GLN A 21 -11.89 -1.76 -22.95
C GLN A 21 -10.47 -1.81 -23.54
N ALA A 22 -9.44 -1.88 -22.68
CA ALA A 22 -8.12 -2.35 -23.09
C ALA A 22 -8.10 -3.88 -23.22
N THR A 23 -8.36 -4.40 -24.42
CA THR A 23 -8.47 -5.85 -24.69
C THR A 23 -7.23 -6.66 -24.29
N ASN A 24 -6.04 -6.04 -24.23
CA ASN A 24 -4.82 -6.69 -23.77
C ASN A 24 -4.76 -6.90 -22.25
N TRP A 25 -5.78 -6.46 -21.50
CA TRP A 25 -5.96 -6.72 -20.07
C TRP A 25 -6.97 -7.83 -19.83
N ASN A 26 -7.51 -8.44 -20.88
CA ASN A 26 -8.52 -9.48 -20.71
C ASN A 26 -7.97 -10.69 -19.94
N VAL A 27 -8.77 -11.23 -19.03
CA VAL A 27 -8.40 -12.35 -18.16
C VAL A 27 -9.62 -13.25 -17.96
N ASN A 28 -9.46 -14.56 -18.17
CA ASN A 28 -10.56 -15.52 -17.98
C ASN A 28 -10.59 -16.01 -16.51
N GLY A 29 -11.78 -16.15 -15.92
CA GLY A 29 -12.00 -16.67 -14.58
C GLY A 29 -12.79 -15.74 -13.65
N PRO A 30 -12.53 -14.41 -13.61
CA PRO A 30 -13.25 -13.51 -12.72
C PRO A 30 -14.78 -13.55 -12.79
N VAL A 31 -15.39 -13.72 -13.98
CA VAL A 31 -16.86 -13.85 -14.08
C VAL A 31 -17.34 -15.20 -13.53
N HIS A 32 -16.59 -16.27 -13.78
CA HIS A 32 -16.87 -17.58 -13.19
C HIS A 32 -16.83 -17.53 -11.66
N ASP A 33 -15.83 -16.87 -11.09
CA ASP A 33 -15.74 -16.71 -9.63
C ASP A 33 -16.87 -15.86 -9.07
N ALA A 34 -17.19 -14.73 -9.71
CA ALA A 34 -18.30 -13.88 -9.31
C ALA A 34 -19.63 -14.65 -9.31
N ILE A 35 -19.91 -15.44 -10.36
CA ILE A 35 -21.12 -16.26 -10.41
C ILE A 35 -21.13 -17.32 -9.30
N LYS A 36 -20.01 -17.99 -9.03
CA LYS A 36 -19.91 -18.97 -7.94
C LYS A 36 -20.12 -18.34 -6.55
N PHE A 37 -19.67 -17.10 -6.33
CA PHE A 37 -19.96 -16.38 -5.07
C PHE A 37 -21.41 -15.92 -4.98
N ALA A 38 -22.01 -15.46 -6.07
CA ALA A 38 -23.43 -15.11 -6.11
C ALA A 38 -24.33 -16.34 -5.88
N ASP A 39 -24.01 -17.47 -6.52
CA ASP A 39 -24.66 -18.76 -6.33
C ASP A 39 -24.53 -19.26 -4.89
N TRP A 40 -23.35 -19.11 -4.30
CA TRP A 40 -23.16 -19.40 -2.87
C TRP A 40 -24.11 -18.55 -2.01
N LEU A 41 -24.21 -17.22 -2.21
CA LEU A 41 -25.15 -16.38 -1.45
C LEU A 41 -26.61 -16.85 -1.62
N LEU A 42 -27.03 -17.25 -2.82
CA LEU A 42 -28.36 -17.78 -3.08
C LEU A 42 -28.59 -19.11 -2.35
N SER A 43 -27.61 -20.03 -2.38
CA SER A 43 -27.67 -21.31 -1.64
C SER A 43 -27.80 -21.11 -0.14
N GLN A 44 -27.29 -19.99 0.36
CA GLN A 44 -27.35 -19.56 1.74
C GLN A 44 -28.66 -18.82 2.09
N ARG A 45 -29.63 -18.76 1.16
CA ARG A 45 -30.93 -18.09 1.29
C ARG A 45 -30.86 -16.56 1.34
N VAL A 46 -29.79 -15.95 0.84
CA VAL A 46 -29.78 -14.49 0.61
C VAL A 46 -30.78 -14.18 -0.51
N PRO A 47 -31.72 -13.24 -0.32
CA PRO A 47 -32.71 -12.92 -1.33
C PRO A 47 -32.04 -12.47 -2.63
N LYS A 48 -32.53 -13.00 -3.75
CA LYS A 48 -32.07 -12.64 -5.10
C LYS A 48 -32.04 -11.13 -5.31
N ASP A 49 -33.09 -10.44 -4.88
CA ASP A 49 -33.24 -8.98 -5.00
C ASP A 49 -32.30 -8.18 -4.08
N ASN A 50 -31.56 -8.83 -3.17
CA ASN A 50 -30.53 -8.20 -2.36
C ASN A 50 -29.12 -8.34 -2.95
N ILE A 51 -28.95 -9.11 -4.03
CA ILE A 51 -27.65 -9.33 -4.67
C ILE A 51 -27.54 -8.40 -5.88
N ARG A 52 -26.45 -7.63 -5.93
CA ARG A 52 -26.06 -6.78 -7.05
C ARG A 52 -24.89 -7.44 -7.76
N LEU A 53 -25.13 -7.87 -8.98
CA LEU A 53 -24.16 -8.56 -9.80
C LEU A 53 -23.67 -7.63 -10.92
N CYS A 54 -22.37 -7.37 -10.96
CA CYS A 54 -21.72 -6.56 -11.98
C CYS A 54 -20.70 -7.41 -12.73
N LEU A 55 -20.93 -7.66 -14.02
CA LEU A 55 -20.08 -8.55 -14.81
C LEU A 55 -19.58 -7.88 -16.08
N SER A 56 -18.41 -8.31 -16.54
CA SER A 56 -17.88 -8.02 -17.88
C SER A 56 -17.29 -9.31 -18.46
N PRO A 57 -18.10 -10.21 -19.04
CA PRO A 57 -17.64 -11.50 -19.52
C PRO A 57 -16.83 -11.37 -20.81
N LEU A 58 -15.90 -12.32 -21.02
CA LEU A 58 -15.41 -12.60 -22.36
C LEU A 58 -16.55 -13.13 -23.23
N THR A 59 -16.43 -12.95 -24.55
CA THR A 59 -17.46 -13.40 -25.49
C THR A 59 -17.82 -14.87 -25.29
N GLU A 60 -16.82 -15.74 -25.09
CA GLU A 60 -16.98 -17.18 -24.81
C GLU A 60 -17.75 -17.50 -23.52
N ASN A 61 -17.74 -16.59 -22.54
CA ASN A 61 -18.42 -16.77 -21.25
C ASN A 61 -19.81 -16.10 -21.22
N SER A 62 -20.32 -15.58 -22.34
CA SER A 62 -21.61 -14.87 -22.38
C SER A 62 -22.79 -15.78 -22.04
N GLU A 63 -22.76 -17.05 -22.45
CA GLU A 63 -23.82 -18.02 -22.13
C GLU A 63 -23.91 -18.29 -20.63
N LEU A 64 -22.78 -18.33 -19.93
CA LEU A 64 -22.74 -18.51 -18.48
C LEU A 64 -23.51 -17.38 -17.76
N VAL A 65 -23.33 -16.14 -18.22
CA VAL A 65 -24.04 -14.98 -17.66
C VAL A 65 -25.53 -15.02 -17.99
N ASN A 66 -25.88 -15.35 -19.24
CA ASN A 66 -27.28 -15.39 -19.69
C ASN A 66 -28.09 -16.49 -18.99
N ASN A 67 -27.45 -17.59 -18.61
CA ASN A 67 -28.09 -18.72 -17.93
C ASN A 67 -28.16 -18.54 -16.40
N PHE A 68 -27.46 -17.54 -15.85
CA PHE A 68 -27.48 -17.30 -14.41
C PHE A 68 -28.74 -16.55 -14.00
N GLU A 69 -29.29 -16.91 -12.84
CA GLU A 69 -30.61 -16.40 -12.47
C GLU A 69 -30.63 -14.91 -12.13
N ILE A 70 -29.51 -14.34 -11.66
CA ILE A 70 -29.42 -12.91 -11.30
C ILE A 70 -29.04 -12.08 -12.52
N THR A 71 -29.87 -11.11 -12.87
CA THR A 71 -29.55 -10.15 -13.93
C THR A 71 -28.34 -9.31 -13.54
N SER A 72 -27.26 -9.42 -14.31
CA SER A 72 -26.06 -8.61 -14.10
C SER A 72 -26.13 -7.26 -14.80
N LYS A 73 -25.47 -6.24 -14.23
CA LYS A 73 -25.14 -4.98 -14.92
C LYS A 73 -23.70 -5.02 -15.47
N PRO A 74 -23.37 -4.23 -16.51
CA PRO A 74 -21.98 -4.06 -16.93
C PRO A 74 -21.11 -3.54 -15.78
N ALA A 75 -19.95 -4.13 -15.57
CA ALA A 75 -19.00 -3.76 -14.51
C ALA A 75 -18.19 -2.48 -14.82
N THR A 76 -18.85 -1.42 -15.30
CA THR A 76 -18.24 -0.11 -15.51
C THR A 76 -18.12 0.67 -14.19
N GLU A 77 -17.20 1.63 -14.12
CA GLU A 77 -17.03 2.49 -12.96
C GLU A 77 -18.36 3.14 -12.56
N GLN A 78 -19.05 3.75 -13.52
CA GLN A 78 -20.32 4.45 -13.27
C GLN A 78 -21.39 3.52 -12.67
N ASN A 79 -21.59 2.32 -13.23
CA ASN A 79 -22.60 1.39 -12.74
C ASN A 79 -22.30 0.92 -11.31
N ILE A 80 -21.04 0.61 -11.01
CA ILE A 80 -20.64 0.14 -9.69
C ILE A 80 -20.78 1.28 -8.67
N VAL A 81 -20.37 2.49 -9.03
CA VAL A 81 -20.52 3.69 -8.20
C VAL A 81 -21.99 3.95 -7.90
N ASP A 82 -22.86 3.93 -8.90
CA ASP A 82 -24.29 4.18 -8.70
C ASP A 82 -24.94 3.12 -7.78
N ILE A 83 -24.54 1.85 -7.91
CA ILE A 83 -24.99 0.80 -7.00
C ILE A 83 -24.54 1.09 -5.57
N ILE A 84 -23.28 1.48 -5.36
CA ILE A 84 -22.74 1.77 -4.03
C ILE A 84 -23.42 3.02 -3.43
N THR A 85 -23.41 4.14 -4.15
CA THR A 85 -23.77 5.45 -3.60
C THR A 85 -25.26 5.74 -3.62
N ASN A 86 -26.01 5.20 -4.59
CA ASN A 86 -27.42 5.55 -4.79
C ASN A 86 -28.38 4.42 -4.41
N ASP A 87 -27.92 3.16 -4.38
CA ASP A 87 -28.75 2.00 -4.00
C ASP A 87 -28.36 1.41 -2.64
N LEU A 88 -27.18 0.79 -2.54
CA LEU A 88 -26.75 0.06 -1.34
C LEU A 88 -26.59 0.97 -0.11
N SER A 89 -26.11 2.21 -0.30
CA SER A 89 -26.01 3.21 0.79
C SER A 89 -27.35 3.46 1.50
N GLN A 90 -28.47 3.26 0.80
CA GLN A 90 -29.81 3.52 1.30
C GLN A 90 -30.47 2.32 1.96
N LYS A 91 -29.90 1.11 1.83
CA LYS A 91 -30.47 -0.13 2.35
C LYS A 91 -30.25 -0.31 3.84
N THR A 92 -31.25 -0.85 4.54
CA THR A 92 -31.17 -1.19 5.95
C THR A 92 -31.05 -2.70 6.11
N GLY A 93 -29.81 -3.20 6.00
CA GLY A 93 -29.43 -4.60 6.18
C GLY A 93 -28.50 -4.80 7.38
N GLU A 94 -28.21 -6.07 7.68
CA GLU A 94 -27.27 -6.47 8.74
C GLU A 94 -25.84 -6.62 8.23
N LEU A 95 -25.66 -7.05 6.98
CA LEU A 95 -24.37 -7.30 6.34
C LEU A 95 -24.36 -6.88 4.87
N LEU A 96 -23.25 -6.27 4.45
CA LEU A 96 -22.86 -6.19 3.05
C LEU A 96 -21.73 -7.20 2.79
N PHE A 97 -22.00 -8.19 1.94
CA PHE A 97 -21.01 -9.11 1.43
C PHE A 97 -20.52 -8.62 0.06
N MET A 98 -19.28 -8.19 -0.02
CA MET A 98 -18.65 -7.71 -1.24
C MET A 98 -17.62 -8.73 -1.73
N PHE A 99 -17.77 -9.14 -2.99
CA PHE A 99 -16.75 -9.90 -3.70
C PHE A 99 -16.31 -9.14 -4.95
N TRP A 100 -15.00 -9.06 -5.17
CA TRP A 100 -14.42 -8.46 -6.36
C TRP A 100 -13.39 -9.39 -6.97
N ALA A 101 -13.51 -9.70 -8.26
CA ALA A 101 -12.47 -10.36 -9.05
C ALA A 101 -12.16 -9.59 -10.32
N GLY A 102 -10.87 -9.36 -10.58
CA GLY A 102 -10.38 -8.66 -11.77
C GLY A 102 -9.00 -8.06 -11.53
N HIS A 103 -8.63 -7.07 -12.35
CA HIS A 103 -7.40 -6.32 -12.16
C HIS A 103 -7.47 -5.36 -10.98
N GLY A 104 -6.34 -5.25 -10.30
CA GLY A 104 -6.09 -4.28 -9.25
C GLY A 104 -4.62 -3.90 -9.24
N LEU A 105 -4.32 -2.84 -8.51
CA LEU A 105 -2.97 -2.29 -8.37
C LEU A 105 -2.85 -1.52 -7.06
N ILE A 106 -1.63 -1.18 -6.70
CA ILE A 106 -1.34 -0.26 -5.60
C ILE A 106 -0.67 1.03 -6.12
N THR A 107 -1.04 2.18 -5.55
CA THR A 107 -0.40 3.47 -5.87
C THR A 107 0.86 3.69 -5.04
N SER A 108 1.65 4.72 -5.36
CA SER A 108 2.81 5.17 -4.55
C SER A 108 2.42 5.52 -3.12
N GLU A 109 1.18 5.97 -2.90
CA GLU A 109 0.63 6.29 -1.58
C GLU A 109 0.05 5.06 -0.87
N ARG A 110 0.34 3.86 -1.37
CA ARG A 110 -0.15 2.57 -0.83
C ARG A 110 -1.68 2.43 -0.87
N ASN A 111 -2.36 3.15 -1.76
CA ASN A 111 -3.80 3.00 -1.96
C ASN A 111 -4.10 1.89 -2.96
N ARG A 112 -5.06 1.02 -2.63
CA ARG A 112 -5.51 -0.06 -3.52
C ARG A 112 -6.54 0.47 -4.51
N ARG A 113 -6.30 0.21 -5.80
CA ARG A 113 -7.24 0.52 -6.88
C ARG A 113 -7.79 -0.75 -7.49
N LEU A 114 -9.09 -0.76 -7.75
CA LEU A 114 -9.80 -1.85 -8.41
C LEU A 114 -10.23 -1.39 -9.80
N LEU A 115 -9.66 -1.98 -10.86
CA LEU A 115 -9.90 -1.52 -12.23
C LEU A 115 -11.26 -1.98 -12.75
N CYS A 116 -12.03 -1.04 -13.31
CA CYS A 116 -13.35 -1.29 -13.88
C CYS A 116 -13.28 -1.75 -15.34
N ALA A 117 -14.36 -2.30 -15.88
CA ALA A 117 -14.41 -2.83 -17.24
C ALA A 117 -14.15 -1.77 -18.34
N ASP A 118 -14.50 -0.52 -18.06
CA ASP A 118 -14.27 0.66 -18.90
C ASP A 118 -12.86 1.26 -18.73
N ALA A 119 -11.97 0.56 -18.02
CA ALA A 119 -10.57 0.94 -17.97
C ALA A 119 -9.86 0.66 -19.30
N SER A 120 -9.06 1.62 -19.74
CA SER A 120 -8.27 1.60 -20.96
C SER A 120 -6.85 2.13 -20.71
N LYS A 121 -5.99 2.06 -21.73
CA LYS A 121 -4.62 2.61 -21.64
C LYS A 121 -4.58 4.12 -21.39
N THR A 122 -5.62 4.84 -21.83
CA THR A 122 -5.72 6.30 -21.72
C THR A 122 -6.60 6.75 -20.56
N ASN A 123 -7.59 5.94 -20.17
CA ASN A 123 -8.51 6.23 -19.08
C ASN A 123 -8.56 5.05 -18.12
N TRP A 124 -7.80 5.11 -17.02
CA TRP A 124 -7.61 4.03 -16.06
C TRP A 124 -8.77 3.95 -15.06
N GLN A 125 -10.01 3.87 -15.54
CA GLN A 125 -11.21 3.86 -14.70
C GLN A 125 -11.11 2.82 -13.59
N ASN A 126 -11.29 3.26 -12.35
CA ASN A 126 -11.00 2.46 -11.18
C ASN A 126 -11.68 3.01 -9.93
N LEU A 127 -11.86 2.13 -8.95
CA LEU A 127 -12.34 2.51 -7.61
C LEU A 127 -11.18 2.66 -6.64
N ASP A 128 -11.21 3.72 -5.84
CA ASP A 128 -10.39 3.84 -4.65
C ASP A 128 -10.97 2.96 -3.52
N PHE A 129 -10.41 1.76 -3.36
CA PHE A 129 -10.90 0.79 -2.37
C PHE A 129 -10.71 1.28 -0.93
N ASN A 130 -9.64 2.03 -0.66
CA ASN A 130 -9.41 2.61 0.67
C ASN A 130 -10.51 3.62 1.03
N SER A 131 -10.87 4.51 0.10
CA SER A 131 -11.98 5.46 0.29
C SER A 131 -13.35 4.77 0.36
N LEU A 132 -13.55 3.67 -0.36
CA LEU A 132 -14.76 2.87 -0.27
C LEU A 132 -14.92 2.29 1.15
N LEU A 133 -13.85 1.73 1.74
CA LEU A 133 -13.89 1.25 3.11
C LEU A 133 -14.23 2.36 4.11
N LEU A 134 -13.76 3.60 3.88
CA LEU A 134 -14.13 4.77 4.68
C LEU A 134 -15.63 5.11 4.55
N LEU A 135 -16.18 5.10 3.34
CA LEU A 135 -17.62 5.30 3.11
C LEU A 135 -18.45 4.25 3.85
N LEU A 136 -18.12 2.97 3.68
CA LEU A 136 -18.78 1.85 4.34
C LEU A 136 -18.71 1.95 5.88
N GLY A 137 -17.62 2.51 6.41
CA GLY A 137 -17.42 2.77 7.84
C GLY A 137 -18.12 4.01 8.38
N SER A 138 -18.86 4.76 7.56
CA SER A 138 -19.40 6.08 7.92
C SER A 138 -20.92 6.10 8.05
N GLU A 139 -21.44 7.19 8.62
CA GLU A 139 -22.88 7.46 8.71
C GLU A 139 -23.56 7.60 7.35
N SER A 140 -22.78 7.81 6.28
CA SER A 140 -23.26 7.85 4.90
C SER A 140 -23.63 6.47 4.34
N PHE A 141 -23.37 5.39 5.08
CA PHE A 141 -23.75 4.02 4.73
C PHE A 141 -24.50 3.35 5.89
N LYS A 142 -25.74 2.90 5.62
CA LYS A 142 -26.63 2.44 6.70
C LYS A 142 -26.27 1.06 7.26
N ILE A 143 -25.83 0.14 6.41
CA ILE A 143 -25.37 -1.20 6.82
C ILE A 143 -24.07 -1.06 7.61
N THR A 144 -23.95 -1.74 8.74
CA THR A 144 -22.81 -1.59 9.66
C THR A 144 -21.76 -2.69 9.55
N HIS A 145 -22.13 -3.89 9.12
CA HIS A 145 -21.17 -4.98 8.98
C HIS A 145 -20.82 -5.21 7.51
N HIS A 146 -19.54 -5.42 7.25
CA HIS A 146 -19.00 -5.56 5.90
C HIS A 146 -18.00 -6.71 5.85
N ILE A 147 -18.16 -7.57 4.85
CA ILE A 147 -17.15 -8.56 4.48
C ILE A 147 -16.73 -8.24 3.05
N CYS A 148 -15.47 -7.89 2.86
CA CYS A 148 -14.90 -7.55 1.56
C CYS A 148 -13.86 -8.59 1.16
N ILE A 149 -14.11 -9.33 0.09
CA ILE A 149 -13.21 -10.33 -0.46
C ILE A 149 -12.74 -9.85 -1.84
N VAL A 150 -11.44 -9.66 -2.01
CA VAL A 150 -10.88 -9.05 -3.23
C VAL A 150 -9.83 -9.97 -3.84
N ASP A 151 -10.18 -10.59 -4.97
CA ASP A 151 -9.26 -11.30 -5.85
C ASP A 151 -8.73 -10.37 -6.95
N ALA A 152 -7.76 -9.56 -6.55
CA ALA A 152 -7.06 -8.64 -7.44
C ALA A 152 -5.58 -8.55 -7.07
N CYS A 153 -4.77 -8.18 -8.06
CA CYS A 153 -3.35 -7.90 -7.83
C CYS A 153 -3.18 -6.66 -6.95
N ALA A 154 -2.07 -6.61 -6.22
CA ALA A 154 -1.63 -5.44 -5.47
C ALA A 154 -0.20 -5.08 -5.85
N ASN A 155 0.18 -5.43 -7.08
CA ASN A 155 1.51 -5.19 -7.57
C ASN A 155 1.74 -3.70 -7.79
N TYR A 156 2.92 -3.29 -7.39
CA TYR A 156 3.43 -1.97 -7.69
C TYR A 156 4.05 -2.04 -9.09
N LEU A 157 3.23 -1.88 -10.12
CA LEU A 157 3.76 -1.87 -11.49
C LEU A 157 4.27 -0.47 -11.83
N LEU A 158 5.53 -0.21 -11.45
CA LEU A 158 6.35 0.89 -11.93
C LEU A 158 6.63 0.82 -13.45
N GLU A 159 6.29 -0.27 -14.15
CA GLU A 159 6.85 -0.55 -15.49
C GLU A 159 5.86 -1.08 -16.52
N SER A 160 4.82 -0.30 -16.83
CA SER A 160 4.24 -0.33 -18.17
C SER A 160 4.48 1.02 -18.81
N ARG A 161 5.38 1.09 -19.80
CA ARG A 161 5.67 2.31 -20.58
C ARG A 161 4.35 3.04 -20.91
N GLY A 162 4.14 4.23 -20.31
CA GLY A 162 2.95 5.06 -20.52
C GLY A 162 1.91 5.14 -19.38
N ARG A 163 2.17 4.59 -18.19
CA ARG A 163 1.25 4.67 -17.03
C ARG A 163 1.45 5.96 -16.19
N PRO A 164 0.39 6.63 -15.70
CA PRO A 164 0.51 7.79 -14.82
C PRO A 164 1.02 7.40 -13.42
N THR A 165 1.98 8.16 -12.89
CA THR A 165 2.52 7.99 -11.52
C THR A 165 1.52 8.41 -10.43
N ASN A 166 0.59 9.32 -10.75
CA ASN A 166 -0.47 9.79 -9.86
C ASN A 166 -1.83 9.20 -10.29
N LEU A 167 -2.00 7.88 -10.18
CA LEU A 167 -3.26 7.25 -10.56
C LEU A 167 -4.37 7.63 -9.56
N GLY A 168 -5.12 8.67 -9.92
CA GLY A 168 -6.42 8.98 -9.31
C GLY A 168 -7.41 7.83 -9.52
N GLY A 169 -8.55 7.91 -8.89
CA GLY A 169 -9.63 6.94 -9.05
C GLY A 169 -10.92 7.55 -8.55
N LYS A 170 -12.02 6.83 -8.71
CA LYS A 170 -13.26 7.25 -8.09
C LYS A 170 -13.11 7.20 -6.57
N HIS A 171 -13.01 8.39 -5.99
CA HIS A 171 -13.04 8.61 -4.55
C HIS A 171 -14.49 8.57 -4.03
N PHE A 172 -14.69 7.90 -2.90
CA PHE A 172 -15.96 7.87 -2.18
C PHE A 172 -15.91 8.84 -1.00
N ASN A 173 -16.79 9.83 -1.02
CA ASN A 173 -16.90 10.77 0.09
C ASN A 173 -17.53 10.07 1.29
N SER A 174 -16.82 10.03 2.42
CA SER A 174 -17.32 9.50 3.68
C SER A 174 -17.82 10.62 4.60
N GLY A 175 -18.93 10.39 5.30
CA GLY A 175 -19.40 11.23 6.39
C GLY A 175 -18.60 11.00 7.68
N GLN A 176 -19.23 11.25 8.83
CA GLN A 176 -18.62 10.95 10.11
C GLN A 176 -18.43 9.43 10.30
N PRO A 177 -17.31 8.98 10.89
CA PRO A 177 -17.07 7.56 11.14
C PRO A 177 -18.03 7.01 12.21
N ARG A 178 -18.43 5.76 12.06
CA ARG A 178 -19.32 5.06 13.00
C ARG A 178 -18.56 4.19 13.99
N LYS A 179 -18.99 4.21 15.25
CA LYS A 179 -18.43 3.35 16.32
C LYS A 179 -18.88 1.90 16.24
N ASP A 180 -20.04 1.66 15.63
CA ASP A 180 -20.69 0.35 15.53
C ASP A 180 -20.42 -0.36 14.18
N SER A 181 -19.61 0.23 13.30
CA SER A 181 -19.20 -0.41 12.05
C SER A 181 -18.15 -1.50 12.30
N GLN A 182 -18.30 -2.65 11.64
CA GLN A 182 -17.35 -3.75 11.67
C GLN A 182 -17.03 -4.18 10.25
N GLN A 183 -15.73 -4.24 9.92
CA GLN A 183 -15.29 -4.60 8.58
C GLN A 183 -14.25 -5.71 8.64
N PHE A 184 -14.49 -6.77 7.89
CA PHE A 184 -13.50 -7.80 7.62
C PHE A 184 -13.10 -7.73 6.15
N VAL A 185 -11.81 -7.58 5.88
CA VAL A 185 -11.28 -7.48 4.52
C VAL A 185 -10.28 -8.60 4.28
N LEU A 186 -10.48 -9.39 3.24
CA LEU A 186 -9.61 -10.49 2.80
C LEU A 186 -9.17 -10.24 1.35
N LEU A 187 -7.86 -10.16 1.15
CA LEU A 187 -7.23 -9.77 -0.10
C LEU A 187 -6.41 -10.94 -0.64
N ALA A 188 -6.47 -11.15 -1.94
CA ALA A 188 -5.71 -12.19 -2.63
C ALA A 188 -4.20 -12.07 -2.46
N THR A 189 -3.69 -10.85 -2.34
CA THR A 189 -2.26 -10.54 -2.37
C THR A 189 -1.90 -9.51 -1.30
N ARG A 190 -0.73 -9.66 -0.69
CA ARG A 190 -0.04 -8.56 -0.01
C ARG A 190 0.40 -7.51 -1.05
N GLU A 191 0.75 -6.33 -0.55
CA GLU A 191 1.32 -5.27 -1.41
C GLU A 191 2.55 -5.78 -2.15
N GLY A 192 2.74 -5.36 -3.40
CA GLY A 192 3.83 -5.81 -4.27
C GLY A 192 3.51 -7.06 -5.09
N GLU A 193 2.51 -7.87 -4.70
CA GLU A 193 2.27 -9.18 -5.33
C GLU A 193 1.17 -9.22 -6.38
N THR A 194 1.21 -10.27 -7.20
CA THR A 194 0.27 -10.52 -8.30
C THR A 194 -0.62 -11.72 -7.99
N ALA A 195 -1.94 -11.55 -8.13
CA ALA A 195 -2.91 -12.62 -7.96
C ALA A 195 -2.78 -13.63 -9.11
N LYS A 196 -2.85 -14.93 -8.79
CA LYS A 196 -2.61 -16.02 -9.74
C LYS A 196 -3.93 -16.69 -10.12
N VAL A 197 -4.08 -16.95 -11.41
CA VAL A 197 -5.22 -17.65 -11.99
C VAL A 197 -4.89 -19.13 -12.18
N ASN A 198 -5.85 -19.99 -11.87
CA ASN A 198 -5.88 -21.39 -12.26
C ASN A 198 -6.65 -21.52 -13.58
N SER A 199 -5.92 -21.41 -14.70
CA SER A 199 -6.51 -21.44 -16.05
C SER A 199 -7.26 -22.75 -16.35
N SER A 200 -6.88 -23.87 -15.74
CA SER A 200 -7.54 -25.17 -15.96
C SER A 200 -8.94 -25.25 -15.37
N GLU A 201 -9.21 -24.47 -14.31
CA GLU A 201 -10.50 -24.43 -13.61
C GLU A 201 -11.25 -23.11 -13.82
N GLN A 202 -10.73 -22.21 -14.66
CA GLN A 202 -11.28 -20.88 -14.92
C GLN A 202 -11.61 -20.14 -13.62
N THR A 203 -10.64 -20.03 -12.72
CA THR A 203 -10.82 -19.45 -11.36
C THR A 203 -9.50 -18.87 -10.85
N GLY A 204 -9.55 -17.88 -9.97
CA GLY A 204 -8.40 -17.47 -9.16
C GLY A 204 -8.07 -18.54 -8.11
N TYR A 205 -6.77 -18.81 -7.89
CA TYR A 205 -6.37 -19.72 -6.80
C TYR A 205 -6.90 -19.22 -5.44
N PHE A 206 -6.96 -17.91 -5.26
CA PHE A 206 -7.49 -17.29 -4.05
C PHE A 206 -9.00 -17.46 -3.96
N SER A 207 -9.75 -17.08 -5.00
CA SER A 207 -11.20 -17.28 -5.05
C SER A 207 -11.59 -18.75 -4.79
N GLN A 208 -10.87 -19.71 -5.39
CA GLN A 208 -11.09 -21.14 -5.15
C GLN A 208 -10.86 -21.53 -3.68
N ALA A 209 -9.77 -21.05 -3.08
CA ALA A 209 -9.45 -21.34 -1.68
C ALA A 209 -10.50 -20.77 -0.71
N VAL A 210 -10.93 -19.53 -0.96
CA VAL A 210 -11.98 -18.87 -0.18
C VAL A 210 -13.29 -19.65 -0.29
N ARG A 211 -13.73 -20.02 -1.50
CA ARG A 211 -14.96 -20.82 -1.68
C ARG A 211 -14.88 -22.16 -0.97
N LYS A 212 -13.73 -22.85 -1.04
CA LYS A 212 -13.49 -24.12 -0.32
C LYS A 212 -13.59 -23.95 1.19
N ALA A 213 -13.08 -22.85 1.73
CA ALA A 213 -13.17 -22.55 3.15
C ALA A 213 -14.61 -22.17 3.59
N LEU A 214 -15.33 -21.37 2.78
CA LEU A 214 -16.73 -21.01 3.06
C LEU A 214 -17.66 -22.22 3.02
N ALA A 215 -17.44 -23.16 2.11
CA ALA A 215 -18.28 -24.37 1.96
C ALA A 215 -18.23 -25.33 3.16
N GLN A 216 -17.31 -25.13 4.10
CA GLN A 216 -17.20 -25.93 5.33
C GLN A 216 -18.19 -25.50 6.42
N HIS A 217 -19.02 -24.49 6.16
CA HIS A 217 -19.88 -23.86 7.14
C HIS A 217 -21.29 -23.60 6.59
N ASP A 218 -22.30 -23.78 7.44
CA ASP A 218 -23.71 -23.72 7.04
C ASP A 218 -24.22 -22.32 6.73
N TRP A 219 -23.69 -21.29 7.40
CA TRP A 219 -23.93 -19.85 7.16
C TRP A 219 -22.88 -19.01 7.89
N LEU A 220 -22.56 -17.86 7.29
CA LEU A 220 -21.50 -16.90 7.65
C LEU A 220 -20.50 -17.35 8.73
N PRO A 221 -19.39 -18.00 8.33
CA PRO A 221 -18.40 -18.47 9.28
C PRO A 221 -17.64 -17.35 9.96
N ASP A 222 -16.92 -17.72 11.01
CA ASP A 222 -15.83 -16.89 11.52
C ASP A 222 -14.82 -16.65 10.40
N MET A 223 -14.75 -15.42 9.93
CA MET A 223 -13.93 -15.07 8.77
C MET A 223 -12.43 -15.17 9.05
N GLU A 224 -12.02 -15.17 10.32
CA GLU A 224 -10.65 -15.46 10.72
C GLU A 224 -10.30 -16.94 10.49
N VAL A 225 -11.25 -17.84 10.75
CA VAL A 225 -11.12 -19.28 10.44
C VAL A 225 -11.01 -19.48 8.93
N VAL A 226 -11.85 -18.79 8.16
CA VAL A 226 -11.77 -18.78 6.68
C VAL A 226 -10.39 -18.31 6.22
N ALA A 227 -9.89 -17.19 6.75
CA ALA A 227 -8.59 -16.66 6.36
C ALA A 227 -7.42 -17.58 6.74
N LYS A 228 -7.47 -18.23 7.91
CA LYS A 228 -6.47 -19.24 8.32
C LYS A 228 -6.46 -20.43 7.36
N HIS A 229 -7.62 -20.96 6.99
CA HIS A 229 -7.71 -22.04 6.00
C HIS A 229 -7.18 -21.62 4.63
N VAL A 230 -7.51 -20.41 4.17
CA VAL A 230 -6.98 -19.86 2.91
C VAL A 230 -5.45 -19.76 2.96
N LYS A 231 -4.88 -19.19 4.03
CA LYS A 231 -3.42 -19.09 4.21
C LYS A 231 -2.75 -20.47 4.26
N GLN A 232 -3.33 -21.45 4.94
CA GLN A 232 -2.81 -22.82 4.99
C GLN A 232 -2.81 -23.49 3.61
N GLN A 233 -3.87 -23.31 2.82
CA GLN A 233 -3.91 -23.83 1.45
C GLN A 233 -2.80 -23.19 0.60
N PHE A 234 -2.58 -21.89 0.72
CA PHE A 234 -1.51 -21.20 0.01
C PHE A 234 -0.11 -21.57 0.50
N ALA A 235 0.10 -21.87 1.78
CA ALA A 235 1.40 -22.37 2.26
C ALA A 235 1.77 -23.73 1.63
N ASN A 236 0.77 -24.55 1.30
CA ASN A 236 0.96 -25.83 0.63
C ASN A 236 1.06 -25.69 -0.90
N LEU A 237 0.64 -24.55 -1.45
CA LEU A 237 0.74 -24.24 -2.87
C LEU A 237 2.02 -23.43 -3.08
N ASN A 238 3.00 -23.96 -3.81
CA ASN A 238 4.21 -23.19 -4.16
C ASN A 238 3.88 -22.09 -5.20
N LYS A 239 3.12 -21.08 -4.77
CA LYS A 239 2.65 -19.94 -5.54
C LYS A 239 3.18 -18.69 -4.86
N GLN A 240 3.87 -17.84 -5.62
CA GLN A 240 4.35 -16.53 -5.17
C GLN A 240 3.16 -15.55 -5.04
N GLN A 241 2.28 -15.83 -4.08
CA GLN A 241 1.10 -15.06 -3.72
C GLN A 241 0.73 -15.37 -2.26
N LEU A 242 0.58 -14.33 -1.44
CA LEU A 242 0.25 -14.43 -0.03
C LEU A 242 -1.06 -13.70 0.26
N PRO A 243 -2.16 -14.43 0.53
CA PRO A 243 -3.42 -13.83 0.96
C PRO A 243 -3.27 -13.10 2.30
N THR A 244 -3.82 -11.90 2.40
CA THR A 244 -3.78 -11.07 3.61
C THR A 244 -5.18 -10.66 4.05
N TYR A 245 -5.38 -10.43 5.35
CA TYR A 245 -6.65 -9.94 5.88
C TYR A 245 -6.42 -8.95 7.01
N PHE A 246 -7.37 -8.03 7.21
CA PHE A 246 -7.39 -7.13 8.34
C PHE A 246 -8.82 -6.88 8.83
N TYR A 247 -8.91 -6.47 10.09
CA TYR A 247 -10.14 -6.06 10.73
C TYR A 247 -10.11 -4.55 11.01
N ARG A 248 -11.25 -3.87 10.85
CA ARG A 248 -11.37 -2.45 11.18
C ARG A 248 -12.57 -2.17 12.06
N ARG A 249 -12.33 -1.49 13.19
CA ARG A 249 -13.35 -0.97 14.12
C ARG A 249 -12.77 0.15 15.00
N SER A 250 -13.24 1.39 14.84
CA SER A 250 -13.14 2.45 15.88
C SER A 250 -14.02 3.65 15.49
N TRP A 251 -14.48 4.54 16.38
CA TRP A 251 -13.69 5.36 17.33
C TRP A 251 -14.34 5.41 18.72
N ASP A 252 -13.73 4.78 19.72
CA ASP A 252 -14.07 4.75 21.18
C ASP A 252 -14.58 3.41 21.72
N GLY A 253 -13.94 2.30 21.35
CA GLY A 253 -14.14 1.03 22.05
C GLY A 253 -13.48 -0.16 21.35
N ASP A 254 -12.19 -0.03 21.08
CA ASP A 254 -11.34 -0.84 20.18
C ASP A 254 -11.39 -2.37 20.47
N GLN A 255 -11.17 -3.26 19.50
CA GLN A 255 -9.82 -3.61 19.05
C GLN A 255 -9.60 -3.43 17.54
N ASP A 256 -8.57 -2.64 17.21
CA ASP A 256 -7.67 -2.92 16.10
C ASP A 256 -6.89 -4.20 16.44
N THR A 257 -7.09 -5.26 15.67
CA THR A 257 -6.01 -6.24 15.47
C THR A 257 -5.56 -6.10 14.04
N TYR A 258 -4.69 -5.11 13.87
CA TYR A 258 -3.54 -5.27 12.99
C TYR A 258 -2.88 -6.58 13.40
N TYR A 259 -3.08 -7.65 12.64
CA TYR A 259 -2.09 -8.70 12.66
C TYR A 259 -0.90 -8.04 11.98
N PRO A 260 0.22 -7.71 12.68
CA PRO A 260 1.48 -7.70 11.96
C PRO A 260 1.47 -9.05 11.27
N ASN A 261 1.37 -9.00 9.94
CA ASN A 261 1.61 -10.17 9.14
C ASN A 261 2.91 -10.76 9.74
N PRO A 262 3.04 -12.07 10.01
CA PRO A 262 4.33 -12.64 10.38
C PRO A 262 5.41 -12.41 9.28
N PHE A 263 5.03 -11.76 8.19
CA PHE A 263 5.84 -11.25 7.08
C PHE A 263 5.69 -9.74 6.84
N GLU A 264 5.13 -8.96 7.77
CA GLU A 264 5.35 -7.53 7.78
C GLU A 264 6.77 -7.31 8.27
N ILE A 265 7.58 -6.80 7.36
CA ILE A 265 8.96 -6.48 7.64
C ILE A 265 8.93 -5.31 8.60
N ALA A 266 9.17 -5.58 9.88
CA ALA A 266 9.17 -4.60 10.95
C ALA A 266 9.87 -3.31 10.51
N HIS A 267 9.19 -2.17 10.56
CA HIS A 267 9.78 -0.91 10.16
C HIS A 267 9.20 0.29 10.90
N ASN A 268 10.03 1.31 11.11
CA ASN A 268 9.65 2.63 11.63
C ASN A 268 10.08 3.74 10.66
N ILE A 269 10.08 3.43 9.35
CA ILE A 269 10.40 4.39 8.28
C ILE A 269 9.47 5.62 8.41
N PRO A 270 10.01 6.84 8.44
CA PRO A 270 9.22 8.06 8.54
C PRO A 270 8.35 8.27 7.30
N SER A 271 7.18 8.89 7.48
CA SER A 271 6.36 9.33 6.35
C SER A 271 7.10 10.36 5.49
N THR A 272 6.95 10.25 4.17
CA THR A 272 7.46 11.24 3.23
C THR A 272 6.94 12.64 3.56
N LYS A 273 7.80 13.64 3.43
CA LYS A 273 7.41 15.06 3.54
C LYS A 273 7.28 15.72 2.17
N ALA A 274 7.62 14.99 1.11
CA ALA A 274 7.53 15.48 -0.25
C ALA A 274 6.10 15.27 -0.78
N CYS A 275 5.48 16.34 -1.30
CA CYS A 275 4.23 16.25 -2.05
C CYS A 275 4.42 15.53 -3.40
N LYS A 276 5.66 15.46 -3.90
CA LYS A 276 6.08 14.65 -5.05
C LYS A 276 7.57 14.36 -4.96
N PHE A 277 7.96 13.12 -5.18
CA PHE A 277 9.35 12.73 -5.41
C PHE A 277 9.65 12.86 -6.91
N VAL A 278 10.55 13.77 -7.28
CA VAL A 278 10.92 14.09 -8.68
C VAL A 278 12.33 13.57 -8.99
N ASP A 279 12.44 12.86 -10.12
CA ASP A 279 13.66 12.37 -10.81
C ASP A 279 14.89 12.07 -9.94
N ARG A 280 14.73 11.11 -9.03
CA ARG A 280 15.85 10.52 -8.30
C ARG A 280 15.92 9.01 -8.52
N HIS A 281 15.50 8.53 -9.68
CA HIS A 281 15.56 7.11 -10.05
C HIS A 281 17.00 6.62 -10.16
N GLN A 282 17.86 7.34 -10.88
CA GLN A 282 19.27 7.01 -10.99
C GLN A 282 19.98 6.99 -9.61
N PRO A 283 19.82 8.00 -8.72
CA PRO A 283 20.31 7.93 -7.35
C PRO A 283 19.84 6.70 -6.54
N LEU A 284 18.61 6.23 -6.74
CA LEU A 284 18.13 5.00 -6.09
C LEU A 284 18.86 3.75 -6.62
N GLU A 285 19.01 3.64 -7.94
CA GLU A 285 19.77 2.53 -8.57
C GLU A 285 21.24 2.54 -8.14
N GLU A 286 21.85 3.72 -8.05
CA GLU A 286 23.23 3.87 -7.56
C GLU A 286 23.37 3.44 -6.08
N LEU A 287 22.37 3.72 -5.23
CA LEU A 287 22.35 3.18 -3.86
C LEU A 287 22.34 1.66 -3.85
N ASP A 288 21.54 1.02 -4.69
CA ASP A 288 21.51 -0.44 -4.78
C ASP A 288 22.85 -1.02 -5.24
N GLN A 289 23.48 -0.42 -6.25
CA GLN A 289 24.82 -0.82 -6.70
C GLN A 289 25.86 -0.67 -5.59
N LEU A 290 25.82 0.42 -4.81
CA LEU A 290 26.72 0.62 -3.68
C LEU A 290 26.50 -0.45 -2.60
N PHE A 291 25.25 -0.83 -2.30
CA PHE A 291 24.93 -1.87 -1.32
C PHE A 291 25.24 -3.31 -1.75
N GLN A 292 25.45 -3.55 -3.05
CA GLN A 292 25.94 -4.84 -3.54
C GLN A 292 27.40 -5.09 -3.11
N GLN A 293 28.21 -4.04 -3.01
CA GLN A 293 29.64 -4.12 -2.70
C GLN A 293 29.98 -3.71 -1.26
N ASN A 294 29.07 -2.99 -0.59
CA ASN A 294 29.32 -2.39 0.72
C ASN A 294 28.18 -2.69 1.70
N ASN A 295 28.52 -2.89 2.98
CA ASN A 295 27.53 -3.00 4.05
C ASN A 295 27.11 -1.62 4.60
N ILE A 296 27.93 -0.59 4.40
CA ILE A 296 27.69 0.76 4.90
C ILE A 296 27.80 1.71 3.71
N VAL A 297 26.73 2.46 3.46
CA VAL A 297 26.65 3.47 2.41
C VAL A 297 26.11 4.77 3.00
N ALA A 298 26.68 5.89 2.59
CA ALA A 298 26.26 7.21 3.03
C ALA A 298 25.73 8.06 1.88
N ILE A 299 24.57 8.70 2.05
CA ILE A 299 24.10 9.77 1.18
C ILE A 299 24.70 11.08 1.69
N THR A 300 25.53 11.73 0.87
CA THR A 300 26.21 12.98 1.18
C THR A 300 25.62 14.14 0.40
N ASP A 301 25.99 15.36 0.80
CA ASP A 301 25.55 16.59 0.16
C ASP A 301 26.68 17.12 -0.72
N SER A 302 26.52 17.09 -2.04
CA SER A 302 27.57 17.58 -2.95
C SER A 302 27.53 19.09 -3.16
N THR A 303 26.41 19.75 -2.81
CA THR A 303 26.29 21.22 -2.96
C THR A 303 26.77 21.96 -1.72
N GLY A 304 26.74 21.31 -0.55
CA GLY A 304 27.06 21.91 0.74
C GLY A 304 25.97 22.87 1.27
N GLN A 305 24.91 23.10 0.49
CA GLN A 305 23.84 24.06 0.82
C GLN A 305 22.82 23.48 1.81
N GLY A 306 22.73 22.15 1.90
CA GLY A 306 21.65 21.48 2.63
C GLY A 306 20.34 21.49 1.84
N GLY A 307 19.40 20.63 2.22
CA GLY A 307 18.07 20.61 1.60
C GLY A 307 17.99 19.92 0.23
N VAL A 308 19.04 19.25 -0.23
CA VAL A 308 19.08 18.47 -1.50
C VAL A 308 18.18 17.22 -1.52
N GLY A 309 17.61 16.84 -0.38
CA GLY A 309 16.67 15.71 -0.26
C GLY A 309 17.26 14.38 0.24
N LYS A 310 18.42 14.37 0.92
CA LYS A 310 19.07 13.14 1.41
C LYS A 310 18.17 12.23 2.25
N THR A 311 17.50 12.82 3.25
CA THR A 311 16.55 12.12 4.11
C THR A 311 15.37 11.57 3.31
N GLU A 312 14.84 12.35 2.36
CA GLU A 312 13.76 11.88 1.48
C GLU A 312 14.22 10.73 0.58
N LEU A 313 15.42 10.82 -0.01
CA LEU A 313 15.99 9.73 -0.80
C LEU A 313 16.16 8.45 0.05
N ALA A 314 16.59 8.58 1.31
CA ALA A 314 16.68 7.46 2.23
C ALA A 314 15.31 6.87 2.60
N ILE A 315 14.28 7.70 2.81
CA ILE A 315 12.89 7.25 3.03
C ILE A 315 12.43 6.45 1.82
N GLN A 316 12.56 7.02 0.62
CA GLN A 316 12.16 6.39 -0.62
C GLN A 316 12.90 5.06 -0.81
N TYR A 317 14.23 5.04 -0.70
CA TYR A 317 15.03 3.82 -0.79
C TYR A 317 14.56 2.74 0.18
N SER A 318 14.32 3.12 1.44
CA SER A 318 13.89 2.18 2.49
C SER A 318 12.49 1.62 2.21
N CYS A 319 11.58 2.45 1.71
CA CYS A 319 10.25 2.02 1.31
C CYS A 319 10.29 1.12 0.07
N TYR A 320 11.05 1.49 -0.97
CA TYR A 320 11.18 0.74 -2.21
C TYR A 320 11.80 -0.64 -1.99
N ASN A 321 12.82 -0.73 -1.15
CA ASN A 321 13.58 -1.95 -0.93
C ASN A 321 13.18 -2.69 0.35
N LEU A 322 12.05 -2.34 0.99
CA LEU A 322 11.66 -2.92 2.27
C LEU A 322 11.65 -4.46 2.23
N GLU A 323 11.19 -5.05 1.12
CA GLU A 323 11.14 -6.50 0.90
C GLU A 323 12.51 -7.20 0.90
N ASP A 324 13.57 -6.50 0.50
CA ASP A 324 14.94 -7.01 0.52
C ASP A 324 15.51 -7.10 1.93
N TYR A 325 14.80 -6.55 2.94
CA TYR A 325 15.24 -6.49 4.32
C TYR A 325 14.30 -7.26 5.26
N PRO A 326 14.12 -8.59 5.11
CA PRO A 326 13.16 -9.37 5.89
C PRO A 326 13.40 -9.37 7.41
N GLY A 327 14.57 -8.94 7.88
CA GLY A 327 14.86 -8.74 9.30
C GLY A 327 14.45 -7.35 9.83
N GLY A 328 13.86 -6.50 9.01
CA GLY A 328 13.33 -5.19 9.36
C GLY A 328 14.12 -4.00 8.81
N CYS A 329 13.47 -2.83 8.79
CA CYS A 329 14.07 -1.53 8.51
C CYS A 329 13.95 -0.60 9.73
N CYS A 330 15.04 -0.42 10.47
CA CYS A 330 15.08 0.41 11.67
C CYS A 330 15.73 1.76 11.38
N TRP A 331 14.94 2.82 11.50
CA TRP A 331 15.29 4.21 11.37
C TRP A 331 15.70 4.80 12.72
N LEU A 332 16.90 5.38 12.76
CA LEU A 332 17.55 5.91 13.94
C LEU A 332 17.88 7.39 13.72
N TYR A 333 17.43 8.25 14.60
CA TYR A 333 17.72 9.68 14.58
C TYR A 333 18.94 10.00 15.43
N PHE A 334 20.01 10.48 14.80
CA PHE A 334 21.20 10.88 15.51
C PHE A 334 20.93 12.19 16.28
N LYS A 335 21.07 12.18 17.63
CA LYS A 335 20.89 13.30 18.60
C LYS A 335 19.46 13.65 19.08
N ARG A 336 18.40 12.91 18.72
CA ARG A 336 17.06 13.12 19.33
C ARG A 336 16.91 12.39 20.66
N THR A 337 17.28 11.12 20.66
CA THR A 337 17.24 10.18 21.79
C THR A 337 18.49 9.31 21.69
N ASP A 338 18.97 8.69 22.76
CA ASP A 338 20.09 7.77 22.66
C ASP A 338 19.73 6.56 21.77
N ILE A 339 20.74 5.99 21.10
CA ILE A 339 20.53 4.93 20.10
C ILE A 339 20.03 3.63 20.75
N VAL A 340 20.46 3.33 21.98
CA VAL A 340 20.06 2.10 22.68
C VAL A 340 18.56 2.15 22.98
N THR A 341 18.04 3.28 23.46
CA THR A 341 16.61 3.49 23.68
C THR A 341 15.82 3.36 22.37
N GLN A 342 16.29 3.96 21.27
CA GLN A 342 15.61 3.81 19.97
C GLN A 342 15.56 2.35 19.48
N LEU A 343 16.62 1.57 19.71
CA LEU A 343 16.64 0.13 19.40
C LEU A 343 15.71 -0.67 20.33
N SER A 344 15.67 -0.35 21.63
CA SER A 344 14.72 -0.93 22.58
C SER A 344 13.27 -0.66 22.18
N GLU A 345 12.94 0.59 21.85
CA GLU A 345 11.60 0.99 21.43
C GLU A 345 11.18 0.26 20.15
N PHE A 346 12.09 0.19 19.17
CA PHE A 346 11.84 -0.56 17.95
C PHE A 346 11.58 -2.04 18.23
N ALA A 347 12.41 -2.67 19.08
CA ALA A 347 12.25 -4.07 19.46
C ALA A 347 10.92 -4.32 20.21
N PHE A 348 10.57 -3.43 21.14
CA PHE A 348 9.35 -3.50 21.94
C PHE A 348 8.09 -3.36 21.07
N VAL A 349 8.04 -2.35 20.19
CA VAL A 349 6.90 -2.10 19.30
C VAL A 349 6.68 -3.24 18.31
N ASN A 350 7.75 -3.91 17.87
CA ASN A 350 7.68 -5.01 16.91
C ASN A 350 7.68 -6.41 17.58
N GLU A 351 7.43 -6.48 18.90
CA GLU A 351 7.32 -7.72 19.67
C GLU A 351 8.53 -8.66 19.52
N TYR A 352 9.74 -8.09 19.40
CA TYR A 352 10.96 -8.89 19.34
C TYR A 352 11.26 -9.50 20.71
N ASP A 353 11.64 -10.79 20.72
CA ASP A 353 11.94 -11.56 21.93
C ASP A 353 13.32 -11.21 22.52
N PHE A 354 13.53 -9.92 22.82
CA PHE A 354 14.66 -9.45 23.60
C PHE A 354 14.35 -8.14 24.35
N SER A 355 14.59 -8.15 25.66
CA SER A 355 14.70 -6.94 26.47
C SER A 355 16.18 -6.61 26.69
N ILE A 356 16.57 -5.35 26.49
CA ILE A 356 17.96 -4.92 26.72
C ILE A 356 18.21 -4.83 28.23
N PRO A 357 19.18 -5.56 28.79
CA PRO A 357 19.50 -5.45 30.21
C PRO A 357 20.12 -4.08 30.55
N GLU A 358 19.53 -3.36 31.52
CA GLU A 358 19.95 -2.01 31.92
C GLU A 358 21.29 -1.97 32.68
N ASN A 359 21.71 -3.10 33.26
CA ASN A 359 22.94 -3.22 34.07
C ASN A 359 24.23 -3.44 33.25
N LEU A 360 24.14 -3.36 31.92
CA LEU A 360 25.25 -3.58 31.00
C LEU A 360 25.83 -2.25 30.50
N THR A 361 27.10 -2.28 30.07
CA THR A 361 27.68 -1.15 29.34
C THR A 361 26.97 -0.96 28.00
N ILE A 362 26.94 0.27 27.46
CA ILE A 362 26.33 0.60 26.16
C ILE A 362 26.82 -0.36 25.05
N ALA A 363 28.13 -0.62 25.01
CA ALA A 363 28.72 -1.56 24.04
C ALA A 363 28.14 -2.99 24.18
N SER A 364 27.90 -3.45 25.41
CA SER A 364 27.32 -4.77 25.68
C SER A 364 25.82 -4.81 25.36
N GLN A 365 25.10 -3.72 25.57
CA GLN A 365 23.69 -3.57 25.19
C GLN A 365 23.50 -3.62 23.68
N LEU A 366 24.37 -2.93 22.93
CA LEU A 366 24.37 -2.97 21.47
C LEU A 366 24.74 -4.35 20.95
N ALA A 367 25.79 -4.97 21.49
CA ALA A 367 26.17 -6.34 21.13
C ALA A 367 25.02 -7.34 21.38
N TYR A 368 24.27 -7.16 22.47
CA TYR A 368 23.07 -7.94 22.77
C TYR A 368 21.97 -7.72 21.71
N CYS A 369 21.68 -6.47 21.34
CA CYS A 369 20.73 -6.15 20.26
C CYS A 369 21.08 -6.85 18.96
N TRP A 370 22.32 -6.71 18.49
CA TRP A 370 22.77 -7.29 17.22
C TRP A 370 22.72 -8.81 17.23
N LYS A 371 23.01 -9.43 18.37
CA LYS A 371 22.96 -10.89 18.55
C LYS A 371 21.54 -11.43 18.59
N LYS A 372 20.61 -10.69 19.20
CA LYS A 372 19.22 -11.13 19.44
C LYS A 372 18.22 -10.65 18.39
N TRP A 373 18.62 -9.75 17.51
CA TRP A 373 17.78 -9.27 16.41
C TRP A 373 17.22 -10.46 15.59
N PRO A 374 15.95 -10.41 15.13
CA PRO A 374 15.34 -11.50 14.34
C PRO A 374 16.10 -11.78 13.06
N PRO A 375 16.14 -13.02 12.53
CA PRO A 375 16.92 -13.39 11.34
C PRO A 375 16.46 -12.63 10.06
N GLY A 376 17.30 -12.60 9.02
CA GLY A 376 17.04 -11.90 7.75
C GLY A 376 18.00 -10.74 7.46
N LYS A 377 18.00 -10.19 6.24
CA LYS A 377 18.76 -8.97 5.93
C LYS A 377 18.07 -7.78 6.62
N VAL A 378 18.81 -6.84 7.19
CA VAL A 378 18.27 -5.71 7.97
C VAL A 378 18.78 -4.40 7.40
N LEU A 379 17.93 -3.39 7.26
CA LEU A 379 18.36 -2.02 6.95
C LEU A 379 18.34 -1.17 8.22
N LEU A 380 19.48 -0.60 8.58
CA LEU A 380 19.62 0.40 9.63
C LEU A 380 19.84 1.76 8.97
N VAL A 381 18.94 2.71 9.22
CA VAL A 381 19.08 4.07 8.67
C VAL A 381 19.49 5.01 9.79
N PHE A 382 20.71 5.54 9.74
CA PHE A 382 21.18 6.61 10.62
C PHE A 382 20.95 7.96 9.94
N ASP A 383 19.85 8.61 10.28
CA ASP A 383 19.46 9.88 9.68
C ASP A 383 20.07 11.07 10.41
N ASN A 384 20.48 12.07 9.62
CA ASN A 384 21.02 13.35 10.05
C ASN A 384 22.29 13.23 10.92
N VAL A 385 23.21 12.34 10.54
CA VAL A 385 24.50 12.18 11.23
C VAL A 385 25.38 13.40 10.99
N THR A 386 25.65 14.16 12.04
CA THR A 386 26.51 15.35 11.98
C THR A 386 27.99 15.05 12.20
N ASN A 387 28.33 13.91 12.81
CA ASN A 387 29.70 13.51 13.08
C ASN A 387 29.83 11.99 12.92
N ILE A 388 30.54 11.57 11.87
CA ILE A 388 30.72 10.15 11.50
C ILE A 388 31.60 9.40 12.50
N GLU A 389 32.52 10.07 13.19
CA GLU A 389 33.36 9.40 14.20
C GLU A 389 32.53 8.88 15.37
N GLN A 390 31.44 9.56 15.71
CA GLN A 390 30.57 9.20 16.83
C GLN A 390 29.64 8.02 16.52
N ILE A 391 29.42 7.66 15.26
CA ILE A 391 28.55 6.52 14.92
C ILE A 391 29.28 5.19 15.02
N LYS A 392 30.62 5.18 15.00
CA LYS A 392 31.44 3.95 14.94
C LYS A 392 31.10 2.95 16.06
N ASP A 393 30.86 3.47 17.26
CA ASP A 393 30.53 2.65 18.44
C ASP A 393 29.11 2.05 18.39
N TYR A 394 28.24 2.53 17.50
CA TYR A 394 26.85 2.09 17.33
C TYR A 394 26.65 1.19 16.11
N LEU A 395 27.68 0.96 15.30
CA LEU A 395 27.55 0.16 14.09
C LEU A 395 27.43 -1.35 14.41
N PRO A 396 26.67 -2.11 13.61
CA PRO A 396 26.65 -3.55 13.72
C PRO A 396 28.01 -4.15 13.30
N PRO A 397 28.32 -5.40 13.71
CA PRO A 397 29.56 -6.08 13.32
C PRO A 397 29.76 -6.13 11.79
N MET A 398 31.00 -5.97 11.33
CA MET A 398 31.35 -6.07 9.91
C MET A 398 31.06 -7.47 9.35
N GLY A 399 30.72 -7.55 8.06
CA GLY A 399 30.38 -8.83 7.40
C GLY A 399 29.03 -9.44 7.79
N SER A 400 28.20 -8.71 8.53
CA SER A 400 26.88 -9.19 8.98
C SER A 400 25.77 -8.99 7.92
N ARG A 401 24.58 -9.50 8.26
CA ARG A 401 23.33 -9.33 7.51
C ARG A 401 22.74 -7.92 7.55
N PHE A 402 23.37 -7.01 8.31
CA PHE A 402 22.94 -5.62 8.42
C PHE A 402 23.50 -4.80 7.25
N ARG A 403 22.66 -3.93 6.71
CA ARG A 403 23.03 -2.84 5.81
C ARG A 403 22.77 -1.53 6.53
N VAL A 404 23.70 -0.60 6.42
CA VAL A 404 23.64 0.68 7.12
C VAL A 404 23.60 1.79 6.08
N LEU A 405 22.50 2.55 6.08
CA LEU A 405 22.34 3.76 5.30
C LEU A 405 22.53 4.97 6.21
N ILE A 406 23.42 5.88 5.83
CA ILE A 406 23.70 7.09 6.61
C ILE A 406 23.28 8.30 5.79
N THR A 407 22.55 9.25 6.36
CA THR A 407 22.42 10.59 5.75
C THR A 407 23.29 11.58 6.49
N THR A 408 24.13 12.31 5.77
CA THR A 408 25.09 13.24 6.39
C THR A 408 25.43 14.42 5.49
N ARG A 409 25.90 15.51 6.09
CA ARG A 409 26.49 16.65 5.37
C ARG A 409 28.01 16.52 5.23
N SER A 410 28.63 15.53 5.89
CA SER A 410 30.08 15.32 5.83
C SER A 410 30.49 14.77 4.47
N SER A 411 31.46 15.40 3.82
CA SER A 411 32.02 14.97 2.54
C SER A 411 33.20 14.01 2.67
N GLN A 412 33.91 14.03 3.80
CA GLN A 412 35.03 13.11 4.08
C GLN A 412 34.54 11.93 4.91
N LEU A 413 34.34 10.79 4.26
CA LEU A 413 33.82 9.59 4.88
C LEU A 413 34.75 8.39 4.70
N PRO A 414 34.87 7.50 5.70
CA PRO A 414 35.55 6.22 5.54
C PRO A 414 34.68 5.16 4.83
N TYR A 415 33.46 5.51 4.41
CA TYR A 415 32.49 4.60 3.80
C TYR A 415 32.19 4.99 2.36
N ALA A 416 31.71 4.05 1.56
CA ALA A 416 31.18 4.32 0.23
C ALA A 416 30.05 5.36 0.33
N SER A 417 30.02 6.32 -0.59
CA SER A 417 29.05 7.41 -0.52
C SER A 417 28.45 7.77 -1.87
N LEU A 418 27.18 8.15 -1.82
CA LEU A 418 26.42 8.71 -2.93
C LEU A 418 26.32 10.24 -2.74
N PRO A 419 27.04 11.03 -3.54
CA PRO A 419 26.96 12.49 -3.50
C PRO A 419 25.66 12.99 -4.15
N LEU A 420 24.69 13.37 -3.33
CA LEU A 420 23.41 13.90 -3.82
C LEU A 420 23.50 15.40 -4.08
N GLY A 421 23.27 15.79 -5.34
CA GLY A 421 23.32 17.18 -5.81
C GLY A 421 21.96 17.87 -5.93
N GLU A 422 21.92 18.96 -6.67
CA GLU A 422 20.69 19.65 -7.06
C GLU A 422 19.78 18.79 -7.96
N LEU A 423 18.54 19.23 -8.15
CA LEU A 423 17.65 18.66 -9.16
C LEU A 423 18.02 19.21 -10.54
N PRO A 424 17.85 18.43 -11.62
CA PRO A 424 17.83 18.98 -12.97
C PRO A 424 16.83 20.13 -13.08
N GLU A 425 17.12 21.12 -13.93
CA GLU A 425 16.27 22.32 -14.07
C GLU A 425 14.82 21.99 -14.45
N THR A 426 14.62 20.98 -15.31
CA THR A 426 13.29 20.50 -15.73
C THR A 426 12.49 19.95 -14.55
N GLU A 427 13.16 19.26 -13.64
CA GLU A 427 12.58 18.59 -12.47
C GLU A 427 12.33 19.57 -11.33
N ALA A 428 13.22 20.55 -11.17
CA ALA A 428 13.01 21.68 -10.29
C ALA A 428 11.75 22.48 -10.71
N LEU A 429 11.59 22.72 -12.01
CA LEU A 429 10.40 23.37 -12.58
C LEU A 429 9.15 22.50 -12.40
N GLU A 430 9.25 21.19 -12.60
CA GLU A 430 8.13 20.29 -12.37
C GLU A 430 7.70 20.28 -10.90
N LEU A 431 8.64 20.20 -9.96
CA LEU A 431 8.33 20.29 -8.53
C LEU A 431 7.68 21.62 -8.20
N LEU A 432 8.20 22.74 -8.72
CA LEU A 432 7.60 24.06 -8.52
C LEU A 432 6.17 24.13 -9.07
N ALA A 433 5.92 23.54 -10.24
CA ALA A 433 4.59 23.45 -10.85
C ALA A 433 3.61 22.62 -10.02
N GLN A 434 4.07 21.61 -9.28
CA GLN A 434 3.23 20.88 -8.34
C GLN A 434 2.90 21.71 -7.09
N LEU A 435 3.86 22.51 -6.61
CA LEU A 435 3.67 23.33 -5.42
C LEU A 435 2.77 24.54 -5.67
N LEU A 436 2.88 25.16 -6.85
CA LEU A 436 2.22 26.42 -7.19
C LEU A 436 1.07 26.29 -8.20
N GLY A 437 0.94 25.13 -8.86
CA GLY A 437 0.01 24.89 -9.95
C GLY A 437 0.65 25.03 -11.33
N LYS A 438 0.37 24.06 -12.21
CA LYS A 438 0.96 23.97 -13.56
C LYS A 438 0.67 25.19 -14.43
N GLU A 439 -0.56 25.72 -14.36
CA GLU A 439 -0.99 26.86 -15.17
C GLU A 439 -0.19 28.13 -14.84
N LEU A 440 0.07 28.39 -13.56
CA LEU A 440 0.84 29.55 -13.12
C LEU A 440 2.30 29.46 -13.59
N VAL A 441 2.93 28.31 -13.38
CA VAL A 441 4.33 28.11 -13.78
C VAL A 441 4.50 28.16 -15.30
N GLN A 442 3.53 27.66 -16.07
CA GLN A 442 3.55 27.77 -17.53
C GLN A 442 3.38 29.21 -18.01
N LYS A 443 2.48 29.98 -17.37
CA LYS A 443 2.25 31.39 -17.72
C LYS A 443 3.48 32.26 -17.47
N GLU A 444 4.25 31.96 -16.43
CA GLU A 444 5.44 32.72 -16.03
C GLU A 444 6.73 31.89 -16.08
N LEU A 445 6.90 31.10 -17.15
CA LEU A 445 7.98 30.11 -17.26
C LEU A 445 9.39 30.71 -17.08
N GLU A 446 9.65 31.89 -17.67
CA GLU A 446 10.96 32.56 -17.52
C GLU A 446 11.24 32.94 -16.06
N PHE A 447 10.24 33.41 -15.33
CA PHE A 447 10.38 33.78 -13.92
C PHE A 447 10.54 32.53 -13.06
N ALA A 448 9.73 31.50 -13.29
CA ALA A 448 9.84 30.22 -12.61
C ALA A 448 11.23 29.58 -12.79
N THR A 449 11.79 29.68 -14.00
CA THR A 449 13.14 29.19 -14.32
C THR A 449 14.21 29.97 -13.55
N LYS A 450 14.11 31.30 -13.53
CA LYS A 450 15.01 32.16 -12.74
C LYS A 450 14.89 31.87 -11.23
N LEU A 451 13.68 31.63 -10.74
CA LEU A 451 13.42 31.28 -9.34
C LEU A 451 14.07 29.94 -8.97
N CYS A 452 13.94 28.92 -9.82
CA CYS A 452 14.60 27.62 -9.62
C CYS A 452 16.12 27.79 -9.49
N LYS A 453 16.74 28.54 -10.41
CA LYS A 453 18.18 28.85 -10.38
C LYS A 453 18.57 29.63 -9.13
N PHE A 454 17.75 30.60 -8.74
CA PHE A 454 18.00 31.43 -7.56
C PHE A 454 18.03 30.62 -6.27
N VAL A 455 17.15 29.62 -6.14
CA VAL A 455 17.14 28.71 -4.98
C VAL A 455 18.07 27.51 -5.14
N GLY A 456 18.97 27.52 -6.13
CA GLY A 456 19.97 26.48 -6.37
C GLY A 456 19.37 25.13 -6.79
N CYS A 457 18.17 25.12 -7.36
CA CYS A 457 17.47 23.91 -7.80
C CYS A 457 17.37 22.80 -6.72
N VAL A 458 17.43 23.18 -5.43
CA VAL A 458 17.29 22.21 -4.33
C VAL A 458 15.83 22.12 -3.86
N PRO A 459 15.31 20.91 -3.54
CA PRO A 459 13.92 20.73 -3.12
C PRO A 459 13.50 21.67 -2.00
N LEU A 460 14.29 21.78 -0.92
CA LEU A 460 13.93 22.63 0.22
C LEU A 460 13.81 24.11 -0.18
N GLY A 461 14.66 24.58 -1.09
CA GLY A 461 14.61 25.95 -1.60
C GLY A 461 13.30 26.22 -2.35
N LEU A 462 12.86 25.26 -3.16
CA LEU A 462 11.59 25.34 -3.90
C LEU A 462 10.37 25.30 -2.97
N TYR A 463 10.37 24.43 -1.96
CA TYR A 463 9.33 24.42 -0.92
C TYR A 463 9.22 25.76 -0.19
N ASN A 464 10.36 26.35 0.18
CA ASN A 464 10.40 27.64 0.87
C ASN A 464 9.89 28.77 -0.04
N ALA A 465 10.32 28.79 -1.31
CA ALA A 465 9.86 29.78 -2.28
C ALA A 465 8.34 29.68 -2.51
N ALA A 466 7.82 28.46 -2.64
CA ALA A 466 6.40 28.22 -2.81
C ALA A 466 5.60 28.62 -1.55
N ALA A 467 6.09 28.29 -0.36
CA ALA A 467 5.43 28.66 0.90
C ALA A 467 5.36 30.18 1.10
N LEU A 468 6.38 30.92 0.65
CA LEU A 468 6.36 32.38 0.64
C LEU A 468 5.32 32.93 -0.33
N TYR A 469 5.14 32.31 -1.50
CA TYR A 469 4.09 32.69 -2.46
C TYR A 469 2.69 32.39 -1.91
N SER A 470 2.51 31.31 -1.14
CA SER A 470 1.25 31.01 -0.45
C SER A 470 0.97 31.94 0.74
N LYS A 471 1.96 32.73 1.19
CA LYS A 471 1.84 33.74 2.25
C LYS A 471 2.16 35.14 1.71
N PRO A 472 1.36 35.64 0.77
CA PRO A 472 0.73 36.94 0.97
C PRO A 472 -0.69 37.00 0.38
N GLY A 473 -1.68 37.19 1.26
CA GLY A 473 -3.06 37.51 0.90
C GLY A 473 -4.04 36.36 1.11
N SER A 474 -4.59 36.29 2.32
CA SER A 474 -6.02 36.00 2.48
C SER A 474 -6.79 36.82 1.45
N ARG A 475 -7.35 36.15 0.44
CA ARG A 475 -8.41 36.66 -0.43
C ARG A 475 -9.64 35.83 -0.22
#